data_AF-A0A2R2WXU6-F1
#
_entry.id   AF-A0A2R2WXU6-F1
#
_cell.length_a   1.000
_cell.length_b   1.000
_cell.length_c   1.000
_cell.angle_alpha   90.00
_cell.angle_beta   90.00
_cell.angle_gamma   90.00
#
_symmetry.space_group_name_H-M   'P 1'
#
loop_
_entity.id
_entity.type
_entity.pdbx_description
1 polymer ?
#
loop_
_entity_poly.entity_id
_entity_poly.type
_entity_poly.pdbx_seq_one_letter_code
_entity_poly.pdbx_strand_id
1 'polypeptide(L)'
;DRYKAISNPLLYAVSMSSRVCSGLMAGVYMVGITNALVHTTLAFRLCFCGSNEINHFFCDLPPLFLLSCSDTWINELVIFNILGFLDLSSIAGVLVSYCYIILSVLKINSSEGRFKAFSTCTSHLTAVAIFQGTVL
;
A
#
# COMPACT_ATOMS: atom_id res chain seq x y z
N ASP A 1 3.11 -13.16 0.46
CA ASP A 1 4.46 -13.72 0.32
C ASP A 1 4.98 -14.36 1.61
N ARG A 2 5.36 -13.54 2.61
CA ARG A 2 5.90 -14.00 3.92
C ARG A 2 5.08 -15.07 4.64
N TYR A 3 3.75 -14.94 4.69
CA TYR A 3 2.90 -15.97 5.28
C TYR A 3 3.12 -17.34 4.62
N LYS A 4 3.18 -17.39 3.29
CA LYS A 4 3.32 -18.63 2.54
C LYS A 4 4.73 -19.23 2.69
N ALA A 5 5.75 -18.37 2.77
CA ALA A 5 7.12 -18.77 3.06
C ALA A 5 7.27 -19.38 4.47
N ILE A 6 6.57 -18.83 5.47
CA ILE A 6 6.63 -19.31 6.87
C ILE A 6 5.75 -20.54 7.09
N SER A 7 4.55 -20.57 6.54
CA SER A 7 3.57 -21.64 6.80
C SER A 7 3.83 -22.92 6.00
N ASN A 8 4.38 -22.81 4.78
CA ASN A 8 4.58 -23.96 3.88
C ASN A 8 5.83 -23.77 2.99
N PRO A 9 7.05 -23.82 3.54
CA PRO A 9 8.29 -23.50 2.81
C PRO A 9 8.54 -24.38 1.56
N LEU A 10 8.16 -25.66 1.60
CA LEU A 10 8.30 -26.58 0.45
C LEU A 10 7.35 -26.24 -0.70
N LEU A 11 6.13 -25.79 -0.38
CA LEU A 11 5.10 -25.40 -1.35
C LEU A 11 5.28 -23.94 -1.81
N TYR A 12 5.97 -23.12 -1.02
CA TYR A 12 6.36 -21.77 -1.40
C TYR A 12 7.24 -21.75 -2.64
N ALA A 13 8.30 -22.59 -2.67
CA ALA A 13 9.22 -22.68 -3.81
C ALA A 13 8.51 -23.11 -5.12
N VAL A 14 7.50 -23.97 -5.02
CA VAL A 14 6.71 -24.43 -6.18
C VAL A 14 5.67 -23.39 -6.61
N SER A 15 5.05 -22.69 -5.64
CA SER A 15 3.96 -21.75 -5.93
C SER A 15 4.42 -20.34 -6.30
N MET A 16 5.60 -19.90 -5.84
CA MET A 16 6.25 -18.64 -6.26
C MET A 16 7.28 -18.90 -7.36
N SER A 17 6.80 -19.41 -8.49
CA SER A 17 7.63 -19.49 -9.69
C SER A 17 7.92 -18.08 -10.26
N SER A 18 9.02 -17.94 -10.99
CA SER A 18 9.39 -16.68 -11.64
C SER A 18 8.26 -16.09 -12.49
N ARG A 19 7.48 -16.93 -13.19
CA ARG A 19 6.33 -16.46 -13.99
C ARG A 19 5.21 -15.85 -13.14
N VAL A 20 4.91 -16.45 -11.99
CA VAL A 20 3.88 -15.93 -11.07
C VAL A 20 4.34 -14.61 -10.47
N CYS A 21 5.62 -14.53 -10.06
CA CYS A 21 6.21 -13.30 -9.54
C CYS A 21 6.19 -12.18 -10.59
N SER A 22 6.62 -12.46 -11.83
CA SER A 22 6.57 -11.50 -12.94
C SER A 22 5.14 -11.06 -13.26
N GLY A 23 4.16 -11.98 -13.24
CA GLY A 23 2.75 -11.65 -13.45
C GLY A 23 2.18 -10.74 -12.36
N LEU A 24 2.48 -11.03 -11.09
CA LEU A 24 2.09 -10.17 -9.96
C LEU A 24 2.73 -8.79 -10.05
N MET A 25 4.02 -8.74 -10.37
CA MET A 25 4.75 -7.48 -10.54
C MET A 25 4.17 -6.65 -11.69
N ALA A 26 3.87 -7.27 -12.84
CA ALA A 26 3.19 -6.62 -13.95
C ALA A 26 1.81 -6.08 -13.53
N GLY A 27 1.04 -6.86 -12.76
CA GLY A 27 -0.24 -6.42 -12.20
C GLY A 27 -0.12 -5.16 -11.33
N VAL A 28 0.85 -5.15 -10.40
CA VAL A 28 1.11 -3.99 -9.53
C VAL A 28 1.49 -2.76 -10.36
N TYR A 29 2.36 -2.92 -11.36
CA TYR A 29 2.73 -1.81 -12.26
C TYR A 29 1.53 -1.28 -13.04
N MET A 30 0.69 -2.16 -13.59
CA MET A 30 -0.51 -1.75 -14.33
C MET A 30 -1.50 -0.98 -13.45
N VAL A 31 -1.73 -1.43 -12.22
CA VAL A 31 -2.58 -0.72 -11.25
C VAL A 31 -2.00 0.65 -10.93
N GLY A 32 -0.69 0.73 -10.65
CA GLY A 32 0.00 1.99 -10.37
C GLY A 32 -0.05 2.98 -11.52
N ILE A 33 0.18 2.53 -12.76
CA ILE A 33 0.08 3.36 -13.97
C ILE A 33 -1.35 3.86 -14.15
N THR A 34 -2.34 2.98 -13.98
CA THR A 34 -3.76 3.36 -14.14
C THR A 34 -4.16 4.40 -13.10
N ASN A 35 -3.75 4.20 -11.84
CA ASN A 35 -3.96 5.16 -10.76
C ASN A 35 -3.35 6.53 -11.09
N ALA A 36 -2.08 6.55 -11.51
CA ALA A 36 -1.39 7.77 -11.88
C ALA A 36 -2.10 8.47 -13.05
N LEU A 37 -2.46 7.74 -14.11
CA LEU A 37 -3.17 8.30 -15.26
C LEU A 37 -4.52 8.91 -14.86
N VAL A 38 -5.31 8.24 -14.00
CA VAL A 38 -6.58 8.78 -13.52
C VAL A 38 -6.37 10.09 -12.78
N HIS A 39 -5.45 10.14 -11.82
CA HIS A 39 -5.17 11.37 -11.06
C HIS A 39 -4.61 12.48 -11.94
N THR A 40 -3.67 12.17 -12.82
CA THR A 40 -3.07 13.13 -13.75
C THR A 40 -4.11 13.69 -14.72
N THR A 41 -4.95 12.84 -15.32
CA THR A 41 -5.99 13.29 -16.26
C THR A 41 -7.05 14.16 -15.58
N LEU A 42 -7.44 13.84 -14.34
CA LEU A 42 -8.36 14.66 -13.57
C LEU A 42 -7.74 16.00 -13.15
N ALA A 43 -6.44 16.02 -12.82
CA ALA A 43 -5.70 17.24 -12.52
C ALA A 43 -5.58 18.16 -13.76
N PHE A 44 -5.34 17.61 -14.95
CA PHE A 44 -5.30 18.39 -16.20
C PHE A 44 -6.64 18.99 -16.60
N ARG A 45 -7.76 18.49 -16.07
CA ARG A 45 -9.10 19.07 -16.30
C ARG A 45 -9.40 20.27 -15.41
N LEU A 46 -8.56 20.57 -14.43
CA LEU A 46 -8.77 21.70 -13.53
C LEU A 46 -8.39 23.01 -14.22
N CYS A 47 -9.19 24.04 -13.97
CA CYS A 47 -8.88 25.42 -14.37
C CYS A 47 -8.32 26.16 -13.15
N PHE A 48 -7.07 26.61 -13.23
CA PHE A 48 -6.42 27.41 -12.21
C PHE A 48 -6.60 28.90 -12.50
N CYS A 49 -7.03 29.68 -11.52
CA CYS A 49 -7.12 31.16 -11.65
C CYS A 49 -6.54 31.95 -10.48
N GLY A 50 -5.94 31.28 -9.49
CA GLY A 50 -5.13 31.93 -8.46
C GLY A 50 -3.72 32.31 -8.94
N SER A 51 -2.93 32.91 -8.05
CA SER A 51 -1.47 32.91 -8.18
C SER A 51 -1.03 31.45 -8.26
N ASN A 52 -0.32 31.02 -9.31
CA ASN A 52 0.19 29.65 -9.50
C ASN A 52 1.33 29.30 -8.51
N GLU A 53 1.21 29.79 -7.27
CA GLU A 53 2.23 29.72 -6.25
C GLU A 53 1.64 29.00 -5.03
N ILE A 54 2.20 27.83 -4.74
CA ILE A 54 1.79 26.98 -3.62
C ILE A 54 2.97 26.93 -2.66
N ASN A 55 2.80 27.52 -1.48
CA ASN A 55 3.77 27.37 -0.40
C ASN A 55 3.55 26.03 0.33
N HIS A 56 3.91 24.94 -0.35
CA HIS A 56 3.86 23.59 0.19
C HIS A 56 5.20 22.88 -0.08
N PHE A 57 5.69 22.15 0.91
CA PHE A 57 6.98 21.44 0.79
C PHE A 57 6.89 20.25 -0.18
N PHE A 58 5.69 19.70 -0.36
CA PHE A 58 5.39 18.57 -1.24
C PHE A 58 4.49 18.99 -2.40
N CYS A 59 4.75 18.43 -3.59
CA CYS A 59 3.92 18.58 -4.78
C CYS A 59 2.83 17.50 -4.81
N ASP A 60 1.78 17.69 -4.03
CA ASP A 60 0.63 16.79 -3.97
C ASP A 60 -0.61 17.37 -4.66
N LEU A 61 -1.60 16.53 -5.00
CA LEU A 61 -2.86 16.96 -5.63
C LEU A 61 -3.78 17.79 -4.72
N PRO A 62 -3.96 17.48 -3.42
CA PRO A 62 -4.83 18.26 -2.54
C PRO A 62 -4.51 19.77 -2.49
N PRO A 63 -3.25 20.22 -2.37
CA PRO A 63 -2.95 21.65 -2.41
C PRO A 63 -3.19 22.29 -3.79
N LEU A 64 -3.11 21.54 -4.90
CA LEU A 64 -3.46 22.05 -6.23
C LEU A 64 -4.95 22.36 -6.37
N PHE A 65 -5.82 21.63 -5.67
CA PHE A 65 -7.27 21.85 -5.71
C PHE A 65 -7.67 23.19 -5.11
N LEU A 66 -6.92 23.68 -4.10
CA LEU A 66 -7.15 24.99 -3.47
C LEU A 66 -6.91 26.18 -4.42
N LEU A 67 -6.16 25.98 -5.51
CA LEU A 67 -5.87 27.00 -6.52
C LEU A 67 -6.82 26.93 -7.72
N SER A 68 -7.58 25.85 -7.84
CA SER A 68 -8.56 25.64 -8.89
C SER A 68 -9.79 26.51 -8.66
N CYS A 69 -10.30 27.14 -9.72
CA CYS A 69 -11.64 27.74 -9.72
C CYS A 69 -12.70 26.82 -10.32
N SER A 70 -12.27 25.71 -10.93
CA SER A 70 -13.17 24.65 -11.38
C SER A 70 -13.61 23.82 -10.18
N ASP A 71 -14.80 23.23 -10.27
CA ASP A 71 -15.31 22.30 -9.26
C ASP A 71 -14.36 21.10 -9.09
N THR A 72 -13.82 20.93 -7.89
CA THR A 72 -12.88 19.87 -7.50
C THR A 72 -13.57 18.66 -6.89
N TRP A 73 -14.90 18.68 -6.73
CA TRP A 73 -15.64 17.64 -5.99
C TRP A 73 -15.38 16.23 -6.52
N ILE A 74 -15.38 16.04 -7.85
CA ILE A 74 -15.09 14.74 -8.47
C ILE A 74 -13.64 14.32 -8.22
N ASN A 75 -12.71 15.27 -8.29
CA ASN A 75 -11.28 15.03 -8.07
C ASN A 75 -11.01 14.58 -6.63
N GLU A 76 -11.57 15.28 -5.65
CA GLU A 76 -11.49 14.95 -4.23
C GLU A 76 -12.12 13.60 -3.92
N LEU A 77 -13.32 13.35 -4.46
CA LEU A 77 -14.01 12.07 -4.27
C LEU A 77 -13.19 10.90 -4.83
N VAL A 78 -12.59 11.06 -6.01
CA VAL A 78 -11.75 10.03 -6.64
C VAL A 78 -10.47 9.80 -5.83
N ILE A 79 -9.79 10.87 -5.37
CA ILE A 79 -8.63 10.75 -4.49
C ILE A 79 -8.98 10.00 -3.21
N PHE A 80 -10.01 10.45 -2.50
CA PHE A 80 -10.40 9.84 -1.23
C PHE A 80 -10.78 8.38 -1.39
N ASN A 81 -11.57 8.03 -2.41
CA ASN A 81 -11.98 6.66 -2.65
C ASN A 81 -10.82 5.77 -3.08
N ILE A 82 -10.00 6.19 -4.06
CA ILE A 82 -8.94 5.33 -4.58
C ILE A 82 -7.81 5.17 -3.56
N LEU A 83 -7.28 6.26 -3.01
CA LEU A 83 -6.21 6.19 -2.00
C LEU A 83 -6.71 5.45 -0.75
N GLY A 84 -7.89 5.84 -0.23
CA GLY A 84 -8.47 5.18 0.93
C GLY A 84 -8.72 3.69 0.71
N PHE A 85 -9.21 3.29 -0.45
CA PHE A 85 -9.41 1.87 -0.78
C PHE A 85 -8.08 1.10 -0.88
N LEU A 86 -7.08 1.66 -1.57
CA LEU A 86 -5.76 1.05 -1.68
C LEU A 86 -5.11 0.88 -0.30
N ASP A 87 -5.14 1.92 0.53
CA ASP A 87 -4.58 1.91 1.88
C ASP A 87 -5.31 0.92 2.80
N LEU A 88 -6.65 0.95 2.84
CA LEU A 88 -7.43 0.00 3.65
C LEU A 88 -7.19 -1.44 3.20
N SER A 89 -7.12 -1.69 1.89
CA SER A 89 -6.84 -3.03 1.36
C SER A 89 -5.44 -3.51 1.74
N SER A 90 -4.45 -2.62 1.72
CA SER A 90 -3.07 -2.90 2.15
C SER A 90 -3.01 -3.23 3.64
N ILE A 91 -3.61 -2.38 4.49
CA ILE A 91 -3.68 -2.57 5.94
C ILE A 91 -4.37 -3.90 6.27
N ALA A 92 -5.53 -4.16 5.67
CA ALA A 92 -6.25 -5.41 5.87
C ALA A 92 -5.42 -6.62 5.44
N GLY A 93 -4.75 -6.56 4.28
CA GLY A 93 -3.88 -7.61 3.79
C GLY A 93 -2.69 -7.90 4.71
N VAL A 94 -2.08 -6.86 5.29
CA VAL A 94 -1.02 -6.98 6.30
C VAL A 94 -1.58 -7.64 7.55
N LEU A 95 -2.66 -7.11 8.13
CA LEU A 95 -3.26 -7.66 9.36
C LEU A 95 -3.62 -9.14 9.22
N VAL A 96 -4.33 -9.52 8.15
CA VAL A 96 -4.70 -10.91 7.87
C VAL A 96 -3.47 -11.80 7.74
N SER A 97 -2.46 -11.38 6.96
CA SER A 97 -1.22 -12.14 6.78
C SER A 97 -0.50 -12.37 8.11
N TYR A 98 -0.48 -11.35 8.97
CA TYR A 98 0.18 -11.40 10.27
C TYR A 98 -0.57 -12.21 11.31
N CYS A 99 -1.92 -12.16 11.32
CA CYS A 99 -2.72 -13.09 12.11
C CYS A 99 -2.35 -14.54 11.80
N TYR A 100 -2.26 -14.89 10.51
CA TYR A 100 -1.87 -16.25 10.13
C TYR A 100 -0.41 -16.60 10.47
N ILE A 101 0.52 -15.65 10.39
CA ILE A 101 1.91 -15.85 10.83
C ILE A 101 1.95 -16.12 12.33
N ILE A 102 1.28 -15.30 13.15
CA ILE A 102 1.21 -15.48 14.61
C ILE A 102 0.62 -16.84 14.96
N LEU A 103 -0.49 -17.24 14.32
CA LEU A 103 -1.08 -18.57 14.51
C LEU A 103 -0.10 -19.71 14.15
N SER A 104 0.71 -19.52 13.12
CA SER A 104 1.73 -20.50 12.72
C SER A 104 2.89 -20.55 13.72
N VAL A 105 3.33 -19.40 14.23
CA VAL A 105 4.38 -19.29 15.26
C VAL A 105 3.94 -19.93 16.58
N LEU A 106 2.68 -19.76 16.97
CA LEU A 106 2.11 -20.42 18.16
C LEU A 106 2.14 -21.95 18.05
N LYS A 107 2.18 -22.53 16.85
CA LYS A 107 2.32 -23.99 16.66
C LYS A 107 3.76 -24.50 16.78
N ILE A 108 4.77 -23.63 16.79
CA ILE A 108 6.17 -24.03 16.93
C ILE A 108 6.43 -24.44 18.38
N ASN A 109 7.01 -25.63 18.61
CA ASN A 109 7.27 -26.14 19.96
C ASN A 109 8.57 -25.62 20.60
N SER A 110 9.49 -25.03 19.81
CA SER A 110 10.75 -24.46 20.31
C SER A 110 10.59 -22.99 20.73
N SER A 111 11.02 -22.67 21.95
CA SER A 111 11.01 -21.31 22.52
C SER A 111 11.91 -20.34 21.74
N GLU A 112 13.09 -20.81 21.31
CA GLU A 112 14.04 -20.02 20.52
C GLU A 112 13.51 -19.73 19.11
N GLY A 113 12.88 -20.73 18.48
CA GLY A 113 12.20 -20.57 17.19
C GLY A 113 11.03 -19.60 17.24
N ARG A 114 10.23 -19.64 18.32
CA ARG A 114 9.14 -18.67 18.56
C ARG A 114 9.68 -17.26 18.73
N PHE A 115 10.70 -17.06 19.58
CA PHE A 115 11.26 -15.74 19.86
C PHE A 115 11.82 -15.06 18.61
N LYS A 116 12.57 -15.81 17.79
CA LYS A 116 13.14 -15.29 16.53
C LYS A 116 12.05 -14.90 15.53
N ALA A 117 10.98 -15.69 15.43
CA ALA A 117 9.85 -15.39 14.55
C ALA A 117 9.09 -14.13 15.03
N PHE A 118 8.79 -14.01 16.32
CA PHE A 118 8.15 -12.83 16.89
C PHE A 118 8.98 -11.56 16.67
N SER A 119 10.29 -11.58 16.92
CA SER A 119 11.17 -10.41 16.72
C SER A 119 11.16 -9.89 15.28
N THR A 120 11.17 -10.82 14.30
CA THR A 120 11.11 -10.46 12.87
C THR A 120 9.72 -9.95 12.46
N CYS A 121 8.67 -10.51 13.05
CA CYS A 121 7.28 -10.11 12.82
C CYS A 121 7.03 -8.70 13.33
N THR A 122 7.35 -8.46 14.60
CA THR A 122 7.14 -7.18 15.29
C THR A 122 7.91 -6.06 14.61
N SER A 123 9.21 -6.26 14.30
CA SER A 123 10.00 -5.21 13.63
C SER A 123 9.41 -4.80 12.28
N HIS A 124 8.91 -5.75 11.48
CA HIS A 124 8.27 -5.44 10.22
C HIS A 124 6.87 -4.82 10.39
N LEU A 125 6.07 -5.23 11.38
CA LEU A 125 4.82 -4.55 11.70
C LEU A 125 5.05 -3.11 12.15
N THR A 126 6.08 -2.87 12.97
CA THR A 126 6.44 -1.52 13.40
C THR A 126 6.85 -0.67 12.20
N ALA A 127 7.67 -1.18 11.29
CA ALA A 127 8.02 -0.46 10.06
C ALA A 127 6.78 -0.14 9.21
N VAL A 128 5.91 -1.11 8.96
CA VAL A 128 4.67 -0.90 8.19
C VAL A 128 3.74 0.09 8.90
N ALA A 129 3.58 -0.01 10.22
CA ALA A 129 2.74 0.88 11.00
C ALA A 129 3.27 2.31 11.00
N ILE A 130 4.59 2.50 11.06
CA ILE A 130 5.21 3.83 10.91
C ILE A 130 4.94 4.34 9.50
N PHE A 131 5.34 3.61 8.46
CA PHE A 131 5.20 4.08 7.07
C PHE A 131 3.73 4.37 6.71
N GLN A 132 2.82 3.45 6.99
CA GLN A 132 1.40 3.61 6.67
C GLN A 132 0.72 4.63 7.58
N GLY A 133 1.11 4.71 8.86
CA GLY A 133 0.55 5.65 9.83
C GLY A 133 1.03 7.08 9.66
N THR A 134 2.14 7.31 8.94
CA THR A 134 2.59 8.68 8.58
C THR A 134 1.89 9.20 7.32
N VAL A 135 1.29 8.29 6.53
CA VAL A 135 0.55 8.62 5.30
C VAL A 135 -0.92 8.97 5.59
N LEU A 136 -1.46 8.50 6.73
CA LEU A 136 -2.81 8.81 7.23
C LEU A 136 -2.83 10.13 8.03
#